data_AF-A0AAX4P3K4-F1
#
_entry.id   AF-A0AAX4P3K4-F1
#
_cell.length_a   1.000
_cell.length_b   1.000
_cell.length_c   1.000
_cell.angle_alpha   90.00
_cell.angle_beta   90.00
_cell.angle_gamma   90.00
#
_symmetry.space_group_name_H-M   'P 1'
#
loop_
_entity.id
_entity.type
_entity.pdbx_description
1 polymer ?
#
loop_
_entity_poly.entity_id
_entity_poly.type
_entity_poly.pdbx_seq_one_letter_code
_entity_poly.pdbx_strand_id
1 'polypeptide(L)' 'MDNTTRCVCGKAWVEPSRNSVVEPFGGMHIFLASYGLKPTPDGYEDGKVIIDAMIAQDREAFRMEHQNCR' A
#
# COMPACT_ATOMS: atom_id res chain seq x y z
N MET A 1 -2.38 -10.60 -14.31
CA MET A 1 -2.71 -9.15 -14.31
C MET A 1 -1.41 -8.43 -14.05
N ASP A 2 -1.05 -7.43 -14.86
CA ASP A 2 0.16 -6.64 -14.65
C ASP A 2 -0.07 -5.70 -13.46
N ASN A 3 0.72 -5.84 -12.40
CA ASN A 3 0.65 -5.04 -11.16
C ASN A 3 1.54 -3.78 -11.23
N THR A 4 1.94 -3.39 -12.43
CA THR A 4 2.84 -2.26 -12.67
C THR A 4 2.11 -1.11 -13.34
N THR A 5 2.34 0.12 -12.86
CA THR A 5 1.93 1.36 -13.53
C THR A 5 3.18 2.05 -14.08
N ARG A 6 3.33 2.12 -15.40
CA ARG A 6 4.50 2.72 -16.07
C ARG A 6 4.20 4.14 -16.53
N CYS A 7 5.19 5.02 -16.42
CA CYS A 7 5.16 6.38 -16.93
C CYS A 7 6.06 6.52 -18.18
N VAL A 8 5.75 7.49 -19.05
CA VAL A 8 6.53 7.81 -20.27
C VAL A 8 7.97 8.26 -19.98
N CYS A 9 8.25 8.78 -18.79
CA CYS A 9 9.61 9.15 -18.38
C CYS A 9 10.49 7.94 -17.98
N GLY A 10 9.99 6.72 -18.14
CA GLY A 10 10.71 5.48 -17.84
C GLY A 10 10.59 5.00 -16.39
N LYS A 11 9.99 5.80 -15.49
CA LYS A 11 9.67 5.34 -14.13
C LYS A 11 8.49 4.37 -14.15
N ALA A 12 8.50 3.42 -13.22
CA ALA A 12 7.42 2.48 -13.01
C ALA A 12 7.11 2.36 -11.51
N TRP A 13 5.82 2.40 -11.19
CA TRP A 13 5.31 2.02 -9.89
C TRP A 13 4.94 0.54 -9.92
N VAL A 14 5.45 -0.23 -8.96
CA VAL A 14 5.15 -1.64 -8.80
C VAL A 14 4.35 -1.78 -7.52
N GLU A 15 3.18 -2.41 -7.61
CA GLU A 15 2.33 -2.62 -6.44
C GLU A 15 3.09 -3.40 -5.35
N PRO A 16 3.27 -2.83 -4.15
CA PRO A 16 3.92 -3.54 -3.07
C PRO A 16 3.01 -4.65 -2.53
N SER A 17 3.61 -5.72 -2.02
CA SER A 17 2.83 -6.73 -1.29
C SER A 17 2.32 -6.16 0.04
N ARG A 18 1.19 -6.67 0.54
CA ARG A 18 0.70 -6.30 1.88
C ARG A 18 1.75 -6.53 2.98
N ASN A 19 2.55 -7.59 2.85
CA ASN A 19 3.64 -7.88 3.78
C ASN A 19 4.71 -6.79 3.75
N SER A 20 5.07 -6.30 2.57
CA SER A 20 6.03 -5.19 2.40
C SER A 20 5.52 -3.88 3.02
N VAL A 21 4.20 -3.65 3.02
CA VAL A 21 3.60 -2.46 3.67
C VAL A 21 3.71 -2.54 5.19
N VAL A 22 3.56 -3.72 5.79
CA VAL A 22 3.58 -3.89 7.27
C VAL A 22 4.96 -4.21 7.85
N GLU A 23 5.92 -4.59 7.01
CA GLU A 23 7.30 -4.90 7.44
C GLU A 23 7.95 -3.73 8.22
N PRO A 24 7.85 -2.45 7.78
CA PRO A 24 8.40 -1.32 8.53
C PRO A 24 7.74 -1.09 9.90
N PHE A 25 6.52 -1.59 10.12
CA PHE A 25 5.84 -1.54 11.41
C PHE A 25 6.31 -2.65 12.35
N GLY A 26 7.11 -3.62 11.89
CA GLY A 26 7.44 -4.84 12.64
C GLY A 26 6.44 -5.99 12.40
N GLY A 27 5.69 -5.93 11.30
CA GLY A 27 4.73 -6.96 10.88
C GLY A 27 3.28 -6.66 11.27
N MET A 28 2.38 -7.53 10.83
CA MET A 28 0.93 -7.30 10.90
C MET A 28 0.41 -7.05 12.33
N HIS A 29 0.95 -7.74 13.35
CA HIS A 29 0.47 -7.56 14.72
C HIS A 29 0.77 -6.16 15.28
N ILE A 30 1.97 -5.64 15.01
CA ILE A 30 2.36 -4.29 15.43
C ILE A 30 1.66 -3.23 14.59
N PHE A 31 1.45 -3.51 13.29
CA PHE A 31 0.61 -2.67 12.44
C PHE A 31 -0.82 -2.55 12.99
N LEU A 32 -1.48 -3.65 13.37
CA LEU A 32 -2.81 -3.60 13.99
C LEU A 32 -2.78 -2.72 15.25
N ALA A 33 -1.78 -2.91 16.12
CA ALA A 33 -1.64 -2.11 17.33
C ALA A 33 -1.44 -0.61 17.04
N SER A 34 -0.67 -0.24 16.00
CA SER A 34 -0.44 1.17 15.65
C SER A 34 -1.70 1.87 15.12
N TYR A 35 -2.65 1.11 14.59
CA TYR A 35 -3.96 1.59 14.13
C TYR A 35 -5.09 1.34 15.15
N GLY A 36 -4.77 0.92 16.38
CA GLY A 36 -5.75 0.68 17.44
C GLY A 36 -6.66 -0.52 17.20
N LEU A 37 -6.29 -1.42 16.28
CA LEU A 37 -7.02 -2.62 15.95
C LEU A 37 -6.59 -3.79 16.85
N LYS A 38 -7.55 -4.66 17.17
CA LYS A 38 -7.28 -5.88 17.95
C LYS A 38 -6.86 -7.03 17.03
N PRO A 39 -6.02 -7.97 17.49
CA PRO A 39 -5.62 -9.15 16.73
C PRO A 39 -6.74 -10.22 16.72
N THR A 40 -7.93 -9.83 16.30
CA THR A 40 -9.09 -10.69 16.06
C THR A 40 -9.31 -10.86 14.56
N PRO A 41 -10.03 -11.89 14.09
CA PRO A 41 -10.32 -12.05 12.66
C PRO A 41 -10.80 -10.74 12.00
N ASP A 42 -11.76 -10.05 12.62
CA ASP A 42 -12.27 -8.77 12.13
C ASP A 42 -11.19 -7.68 12.09
N GLY A 43 -10.34 -7.57 13.13
CA GLY A 43 -9.26 -6.60 13.12
C GLY A 43 -8.21 -6.87 12.05
N TYR A 44 -7.96 -8.15 11.70
CA TYR A 44 -7.12 -8.49 10.55
C TYR A 44 -7.76 -8.11 9.21
N GLU A 45 -9.08 -8.25 9.06
CA GLU A 45 -9.79 -7.79 7.86
C GLU A 45 -9.77 -6.25 7.76
N ASP A 46 -10.07 -5.54 8.85
CA ASP A 46 -9.97 -4.08 8.91
C ASP A 46 -8.56 -3.61 8.57
N GLY A 47 -7.53 -4.28 9.12
CA GLY A 47 -6.14 -3.99 8.81
C GLY A 47 -5.81 -4.18 7.33
N LYS A 48 -6.34 -5.21 6.66
CA LYS A 48 -6.16 -5.40 5.22
C LYS A 48 -6.79 -4.26 4.42
N VAL A 49 -7.96 -3.77 4.82
CA VAL A 49 -8.62 -2.62 4.17
C VAL A 49 -7.76 -1.37 4.29
N ILE A 50 -7.15 -1.12 5.45
CA ILE A 50 -6.23 0.01 5.64
C ILE A 50 -5.00 -0.15 4.73
N ILE A 51 -4.39 -1.34 4.69
CA ILE A 51 -3.23 -1.61 3.82
C ILE A 51 -3.59 -1.37 2.34
N ASP A 52 -4.74 -1.85 1.89
CA ASP A 52 -5.20 -1.66 0.51
C ASP A 52 -5.41 -0.17 0.20
N ALA A 53 -5.92 0.62 1.15
CA ALA A 53 -6.03 2.07 1.02
C ALA A 53 -4.67 2.78 0.93
N MET A 54 -3.67 2.34 1.71
CA MET A 54 -2.30 2.87 1.63
C MET A 54 -1.66 2.60 0.26
N ILE A 55 -1.83 1.39 -0.27
CA ILE A 55 -1.35 1.02 -1.61
C ILE A 55 -2.02 1.87 -2.69
N ALA A 56 -3.34 2.06 -2.60
CA ALA A 56 -4.09 2.88 -3.54
C ALA A 56 -3.64 4.35 -3.50
N GLN A 57 -3.40 4.89 -2.30
CA GLN A 57 -2.90 6.26 -2.11
C GLN A 57 -1.49 6.44 -2.71
N ASP A 58 -0.58 5.49 -2.49
CA ASP A 58 0.77 5.52 -3.04
C ASP A 58 0.77 5.49 -4.58
N ARG A 59 -0.10 4.65 -5.16
CA ARG A 59 -0.31 4.62 -6.62
C ARG A 59 -0.80 5.95 -7.16
N GLU A 60 -1.74 6.58 -6.46
CA GLU A 60 -2.29 7.87 -6.88
C GLU A 60 -1.25 8.98 -6.75
N ALA A 61 -0.42 8.96 -5.70
CA ALA A 61 0.72 9.86 -5.57
C ALA A 61 1.69 9.73 -6.75
N PHE A 62 2.01 8.50 -7.18
CA PHE A 62 2.81 8.28 -8.38
C PHE A 62 2.16 8.88 -9.64
N ARG A 63 0.85 8.67 -9.83
CA ARG A 63 0.13 9.25 -10.98
C ARG A 63 0.17 10.78 -10.96
N MET A 64 -0.01 11.38 -9.80
CA MET A 64 0.02 12.84 -9.64
C MET A 64 1.41 13.43 -9.84
N GLU A 65 2.48 12.77 -9.35
CA GLU A 65 3.88 13.17 -9.63
C GLU A 65 4.16 13.16 -11.14
N HIS A 66 3.59 12.19 -11.83
CA HIS A 66 3.85 11.92 -13.25
C HIS A 66 2.78 12.45 -14.22
N GLN A 67 1.76 13.17 -13.76
CA GLN A 67 0.64 13.63 -14.59
C GLN A 67 1.07 14.56 -15.74
N ASN A 68 2.23 15.21 -15.60
CA ASN A 68 2.79 16.14 -16.57
C ASN A 68 3.95 15.55 -17.39
N CYS A 69 4.31 14.28 -17.16
CA CYS A 69 5.26 13.60 -18.01
C CYS A 69 4.59 13.35 -19.38
N ARG A 70 5.13 13.98 -20.42
CA ARG A 70 4.69 13.87 -21.80
C ARG A 70 5.84 13.35 -22.65
#